data_AF-F5Y3Q9-F1
#
_entry.id   AF-F5Y3Q9-F1
#
_cell.length_a   1.000
_cell.length_b   1.000
_cell.length_c   1.000
_cell.angle_alpha   90.00
_cell.angle_beta   90.00
_cell.angle_gamma   90.00
#
_symmetry.space_group_name_H-M   'P 1'
#
loop_
_entity.id
_entity.type
_entity.pdbx_description
1 polymer ?
#
loop_
_entity_poly.entity_id
_entity_poly.type
_entity_poly.pdbx_seq_one_letter_code
_entity_poly.pdbx_strand_id
1 'polypeptide(L)'
;MGALAMAPRPARALPPRTLVFPRDHGAHPDFRTEWWYITGHARAGDGREFGFQLTFFRSRVDATQALKSGFAARQLVFAHAAVTDVRGRRLWHDQRIARAGFGIAQADEDDTRVRLRDWSLQRRPDGSYAAQLPAGGFSLQLEFAPTQPLLLQGRAGLSRKGPDEKQASYYYSQPQLAARGRLGLQDGGELELAGRAWLDHEWSQELLHPEAAGWDWIGMNLEDGGALTAFRLRRPDGTAVWDGGSFRAPGREPESFRPGQTEFLARRRWTSPLSGASYPVEWAVRTPAGPYTVRAVIDNQELDSRASTGAFYWEGLSDLLDGDGRRVGRGYLEMTGYAQRLRL
;
A
#
# COMPACT_ATOMS: atom_id res chain seq x y z
N MET A 1 -5.86 -12.93 40.98
CA MET A 1 -5.12 -13.87 40.09
C MET A 1 -4.48 -13.04 38.99
N GLY A 2 -3.16 -12.88 39.04
CA GLY A 2 -2.41 -12.03 38.12
C GLY A 2 -2.47 -12.58 36.70
N ALA A 3 -2.86 -11.72 35.75
CA ALA A 3 -2.72 -12.02 34.34
C ALA A 3 -1.22 -12.07 34.01
N LEU A 4 -0.68 -13.26 33.76
CA LEU A 4 0.59 -13.37 33.05
C LEU A 4 0.36 -12.78 31.65
N ALA A 5 0.86 -11.58 31.43
CA ALA A 5 1.07 -11.07 30.09
C ALA A 5 2.07 -12.00 29.40
N MET A 6 1.59 -12.91 28.55
CA MET A 6 2.48 -13.67 27.67
C MET A 6 3.19 -12.67 26.78
N ALA A 7 4.51 -12.55 26.94
CA ALA A 7 5.34 -11.80 26.03
C ALA A 7 5.11 -12.29 24.59
N PRO A 8 5.02 -11.40 23.59
CA PRO A 8 4.85 -11.81 22.20
C PRO A 8 5.98 -12.76 21.81
N ARG A 9 5.65 -13.85 21.10
CA ARG A 9 6.67 -14.77 20.60
C ARG A 9 7.60 -14.03 19.64
N PRO A 10 8.93 -14.19 19.75
CA PRO A 10 9.85 -13.54 18.82
C PRO A 10 9.61 -14.07 17.40
N ALA A 11 9.56 -13.14 16.43
CA ALA A 11 9.46 -13.48 15.01
C ALA A 11 10.71 -14.27 14.57
N ARG A 12 10.49 -15.30 13.75
CA ARG A 12 11.56 -16.11 13.14
C ARG A 12 11.78 -15.65 11.69
N ALA A 13 12.97 -15.92 11.16
CA ALA A 13 13.26 -15.77 9.74
C ALA A 13 12.23 -16.54 8.90
N LEU A 14 11.75 -15.89 7.84
CA LEU A 14 10.86 -16.54 6.88
C LEU A 14 11.72 -17.41 5.96
N PRO A 15 11.39 -18.71 5.79
CA PRO A 15 12.15 -19.57 4.89
C PRO A 15 11.97 -19.11 3.44
N PRO A 16 12.96 -19.30 2.56
CA PRO A 16 12.70 -19.25 1.13
C PRO A 16 11.58 -20.23 0.76
N ARG A 17 10.55 -19.74 0.06
CA ARG A 17 9.47 -20.58 -0.45
C ARG A 17 9.08 -20.10 -1.85
N THR A 18 8.62 -21.03 -2.67
CA THR A 18 7.98 -20.68 -3.94
C THR A 18 6.55 -20.25 -3.66
N LEU A 19 6.17 -19.06 -4.11
CA LEU A 19 4.77 -18.64 -4.05
C LEU A 19 3.93 -19.47 -5.04
N VAL A 20 2.76 -19.91 -4.60
CA VAL A 20 1.87 -20.82 -5.34
C VAL A 20 0.57 -20.10 -5.65
N PHE A 21 0.28 -19.90 -6.93
CA PHE A 21 -0.97 -19.29 -7.39
C PHE A 21 -1.92 -20.37 -7.94
N PRO A 22 -3.23 -20.30 -7.65
CA PRO A 22 -3.95 -19.15 -7.11
C PRO A 22 -3.93 -18.99 -5.58
N ARG A 23 -3.47 -19.99 -4.81
CA ARG A 23 -3.55 -19.97 -3.34
C ARG A 23 -3.03 -18.67 -2.72
N ASP A 24 -1.84 -18.22 -3.10
CA ASP A 24 -1.19 -17.04 -2.50
C ASP A 24 -1.83 -15.71 -2.97
N HIS A 25 -2.91 -15.74 -3.76
CA HIS A 25 -3.83 -14.59 -3.89
C HIS A 25 -4.74 -14.42 -2.67
N GLY A 26 -5.05 -15.51 -1.97
CA GLY A 26 -5.84 -15.51 -0.74
C GLY A 26 -5.04 -15.09 0.49
N ALA A 27 -5.75 -15.02 1.61
CA ALA A 27 -5.22 -14.60 2.90
C ALA A 27 -4.31 -15.67 3.54
N HIS A 28 -3.36 -15.19 4.34
CA HIS A 28 -2.41 -15.99 5.10
C HIS A 28 -2.56 -15.76 6.62
N PRO A 29 -3.63 -16.25 7.28
CA PRO A 29 -4.00 -15.88 8.65
C PRO A 29 -2.98 -16.23 9.74
N ASP A 30 -2.03 -17.12 9.44
CA ASP A 30 -0.91 -17.47 10.32
C ASP A 30 0.17 -16.38 10.42
N PHE A 31 0.13 -15.40 9.52
CA PHE A 31 1.02 -14.24 9.54
C PHE A 31 0.44 -13.13 10.39
N ARG A 32 1.33 -12.46 11.10
CA ARG A 32 0.96 -11.37 12.01
C ARG A 32 0.34 -10.19 11.27
N THR A 33 0.85 -9.86 10.09
CA THR A 33 0.37 -8.76 9.27
C THR A 33 0.17 -9.18 7.83
N GLU A 34 -0.85 -8.63 7.17
CA GLU A 34 -1.10 -8.81 5.74
C GLU A 34 -1.85 -7.61 5.14
N TRP A 35 -1.51 -7.25 3.90
CA TRP A 35 -1.94 -6.01 3.25
C TRP A 35 -2.38 -6.30 1.82
N TRP A 36 -3.55 -5.78 1.44
CA TRP A 36 -3.95 -5.61 0.04
C TRP A 36 -4.03 -4.12 -0.22
N TYR A 37 -3.12 -3.60 -1.02
CA TYR A 37 -2.97 -2.17 -1.25
C TYR A 37 -3.07 -1.88 -2.73
N ILE A 38 -4.15 -1.22 -3.16
CA ILE A 38 -4.31 -0.78 -4.55
C ILE A 38 -4.15 0.73 -4.59
N THR A 39 -3.27 1.18 -5.47
CA THR A 39 -3.09 2.60 -5.82
C THR A 39 -3.32 2.79 -7.30
N GLY A 40 -3.80 3.96 -7.71
CA GLY A 40 -4.01 4.21 -9.11
C GLY A 40 -4.40 5.63 -9.45
N HIS A 41 -4.41 5.90 -10.75
CA HIS A 41 -4.90 7.14 -11.29
C HIS A 41 -5.94 6.84 -12.37
N ALA A 42 -6.92 7.71 -12.48
CA ALA A 42 -7.90 7.65 -13.53
C ALA A 42 -8.32 9.05 -13.98
N ARG A 43 -8.86 9.10 -15.19
CA ARG A 43 -9.43 10.31 -15.77
C ARG A 43 -10.92 10.07 -16.07
N ALA A 44 -11.73 11.09 -15.84
CA ALA A 44 -13.14 11.10 -16.23
C ALA A 44 -13.32 11.62 -17.67
N GLY A 45 -14.49 11.37 -18.27
CA GLY A 45 -14.81 11.81 -19.64
C GLY A 45 -14.71 13.33 -19.87
N ASP A 46 -14.83 14.13 -18.81
CA ASP A 46 -14.68 15.59 -18.83
C ASP A 46 -13.22 16.06 -18.69
N GLY A 47 -12.27 15.13 -18.61
CA GLY A 47 -10.84 15.40 -18.47
C GLY A 47 -10.34 15.59 -17.03
N ARG A 48 -11.20 15.53 -16.00
CA ARG A 48 -10.78 15.59 -14.60
C ARG A 48 -9.90 14.41 -14.25
N GLU A 49 -8.81 14.67 -13.52
CA GLU A 49 -7.87 13.65 -13.06
C GLU A 49 -8.09 13.35 -11.58
N PHE A 50 -8.04 12.06 -11.26
CA PHE A 50 -8.18 11.55 -9.91
C PHE A 50 -7.05 10.57 -9.59
N GLY A 51 -6.53 10.67 -8.37
CA GLY A 51 -5.84 9.56 -7.73
C GLY A 51 -6.83 8.78 -6.88
N PHE A 52 -6.62 7.48 -6.72
CA PHE A 52 -7.30 6.70 -5.68
C PHE A 52 -6.33 5.72 -5.03
N GLN A 53 -6.60 5.43 -3.75
CA GLN A 53 -6.05 4.26 -3.08
C GLN A 53 -7.13 3.53 -2.29
N LEU A 54 -6.98 2.22 -2.16
CA LEU A 54 -7.70 1.40 -1.20
C LEU A 54 -6.73 0.43 -0.53
N THR A 55 -6.77 0.40 0.79
CA THR A 55 -5.96 -0.50 1.60
C THR A 55 -6.87 -1.35 2.46
N PHE A 56 -6.69 -2.66 2.43
CA PHE A 56 -7.15 -3.58 3.47
C PHE A 56 -5.94 -4.13 4.20
N PHE A 57 -5.98 -4.07 5.52
CA PHE A 57 -4.91 -4.55 6.39
C PHE A 57 -5.48 -5.54 7.38
N ARG A 58 -4.82 -6.67 7.59
CA ARG A 58 -5.14 -7.62 8.64
C ARG A 58 -4.02 -7.69 9.67
N SER A 59 -4.39 -7.67 10.94
CA SER A 59 -3.48 -7.89 12.06
C SER A 59 -3.96 -9.05 12.94
N ARG A 60 -3.06 -9.99 13.21
CA ARG A 60 -3.28 -11.08 14.15
C ARG A 60 -3.07 -10.60 15.57
N VAL A 61 -4.01 -10.92 16.47
CA VAL A 61 -3.93 -10.53 17.88
C VAL A 61 -3.48 -11.73 18.72
N ASP A 62 -2.21 -11.79 19.07
CA ASP A 62 -1.62 -12.96 19.73
C ASP A 62 -2.28 -13.29 21.09
N ALA A 63 -2.65 -12.27 21.86
CA ALA A 63 -3.21 -12.42 23.20
C ALA A 63 -4.57 -13.14 23.22
N THR A 64 -5.31 -13.17 22.10
CA THR A 64 -6.68 -13.71 22.05
C THR A 64 -6.76 -15.09 21.39
N GLN A 65 -5.63 -15.65 20.93
CA GLN A 65 -5.62 -16.87 20.12
C GLN A 65 -6.07 -18.11 20.88
N ALA A 66 -5.73 -18.21 22.17
CA ALA A 66 -6.15 -19.31 23.03
C ALA A 66 -7.59 -19.16 23.54
N LEU A 67 -8.22 -18.00 23.34
CA LEU A 67 -9.59 -17.76 23.81
C LEU A 67 -10.58 -18.54 22.94
N LYS A 68 -11.54 -19.21 23.56
CA LYS A 68 -12.56 -20.01 22.85
C LYS A 68 -13.77 -19.21 22.37
N SER A 69 -14.00 -18.02 22.92
CA SER A 69 -15.15 -17.17 22.59
C SER A 69 -15.15 -16.77 21.11
N GLY A 70 -16.32 -16.83 20.46
CA GLY A 70 -16.50 -16.27 19.12
C GLY A 70 -16.27 -14.75 19.08
N PHE A 71 -16.41 -14.06 20.21
CA PHE A 71 -16.11 -12.63 20.34
C PHE A 71 -14.62 -12.35 20.59
N ALA A 72 -13.76 -13.35 20.70
CA ALA A 72 -12.33 -13.11 20.80
C ALA A 72 -11.84 -12.42 19.52
N ALA A 73 -11.23 -11.25 19.66
CA ALA A 73 -10.64 -10.50 18.55
C ALA A 73 -9.36 -11.20 18.06
N ARG A 74 -9.45 -12.36 17.40
CA ARG A 74 -8.27 -13.13 16.95
C ARG A 74 -7.58 -12.47 15.76
N GLN A 75 -8.35 -11.78 14.94
CA GLN A 75 -7.89 -11.02 13.78
C GLN A 75 -8.64 -9.68 13.79
N LEU A 76 -7.92 -8.60 13.50
CA LEU A 76 -8.48 -7.29 13.20
C LEU A 76 -8.32 -7.04 11.70
N VAL A 77 -9.35 -6.52 11.06
CA VAL A 77 -9.31 -6.03 9.69
C VAL A 77 -9.55 -4.53 9.72
N PHE A 78 -8.62 -3.81 9.11
CA PHE A 78 -8.64 -2.38 8.94
C PHE A 78 -8.80 -2.10 7.44
N ALA A 79 -9.43 -1.00 7.10
CA ALA A 79 -9.37 -0.49 5.75
C ALA A 79 -9.38 1.03 5.74
N HIS A 80 -8.72 1.61 4.76
CA HIS A 80 -8.91 3.02 4.40
C HIS A 80 -8.91 3.15 2.89
N ALA A 81 -9.65 4.13 2.41
CA ALA A 81 -9.70 4.45 1.00
C ALA A 81 -9.65 5.97 0.87
N ALA A 82 -9.03 6.44 -0.21
CA ALA A 82 -8.96 7.85 -0.50
C ALA A 82 -9.04 8.15 -1.99
N VAL A 83 -9.54 9.34 -2.31
CA VAL A 83 -9.63 9.89 -3.67
C VAL A 83 -8.99 11.26 -3.66
N THR A 84 -7.93 11.43 -4.46
CA THR A 84 -7.30 12.71 -4.72
C THR A 84 -8.02 13.37 -5.89
N ASP A 85 -8.84 14.40 -5.63
CA ASP A 85 -9.36 15.28 -6.68
C ASP A 85 -8.30 16.33 -7.03
N VAL A 86 -7.63 16.15 -8.17
CA VAL A 86 -6.54 17.03 -8.59
C VAL A 86 -7.04 18.44 -8.86
N ARG A 87 -8.20 18.59 -9.51
CA ARG A 87 -8.78 19.90 -9.85
C ARG A 87 -9.29 20.61 -8.61
N GLY A 88 -9.98 19.87 -7.74
CA GLY A 88 -10.48 20.37 -6.46
C GLY A 88 -9.40 20.55 -5.39
N ARG A 89 -8.17 20.04 -5.63
CA ARG A 89 -7.03 20.04 -4.69
C ARG A 89 -7.40 19.49 -3.31
N ARG A 90 -8.18 18.40 -3.30
CA ARG A 90 -8.78 17.83 -2.08
C ARG A 90 -8.57 16.32 -2.03
N LEU A 91 -8.20 15.83 -0.86
CA LEU A 91 -8.27 14.41 -0.52
C LEU A 91 -9.62 14.13 0.13
N TRP A 92 -10.37 13.21 -0.45
CA TRP A 92 -11.51 12.55 0.20
C TRP A 92 -10.98 11.26 0.80
N HIS A 93 -11.32 10.95 2.06
CA HIS A 93 -10.93 9.68 2.64
C HIS A 93 -11.94 9.19 3.66
N ASP A 94 -11.95 7.88 3.88
CA ASP A 94 -12.73 7.22 4.90
C ASP A 94 -11.95 6.00 5.41
N GLN A 95 -12.27 5.53 6.60
CA GLN A 95 -11.54 4.47 7.29
C GLN A 95 -12.46 3.60 8.14
N ARG A 96 -12.08 2.34 8.29
CA ARG A 96 -12.88 1.33 8.97
C ARG A 96 -11.98 0.38 9.74
N ILE A 97 -12.53 -0.16 10.82
CA ILE A 97 -11.93 -1.23 11.60
C ILE A 97 -13.04 -2.16 12.10
N ALA A 98 -12.80 -3.46 12.03
CA ALA A 98 -13.60 -4.44 12.74
C ALA A 98 -12.76 -5.66 13.13
N ARG A 99 -13.27 -6.41 14.10
CA ARG A 99 -12.81 -7.76 14.36
C ARG A 99 -13.31 -8.68 13.24
N ALA A 100 -12.47 -9.61 12.81
CA ALA A 100 -12.90 -10.64 11.87
C ALA A 100 -13.99 -11.53 12.46
N GLY A 101 -14.84 -12.07 11.59
CA GLY A 101 -15.96 -12.95 11.95
C GLY A 101 -17.33 -12.28 11.88
N PHE A 102 -18.37 -13.06 12.19
CA PHE A 102 -19.77 -12.63 12.21
C PHE A 102 -20.29 -12.00 10.91
N GLY A 103 -19.65 -12.29 9.76
CA GLY A 103 -19.96 -11.65 8.48
C GLY A 103 -19.61 -10.15 8.41
N ILE A 104 -18.94 -9.60 9.42
CA ILE A 104 -18.56 -8.18 9.48
C ILE A 104 -17.24 -7.96 8.76
N ALA A 105 -16.23 -8.79 9.04
CA ALA A 105 -14.94 -8.69 8.39
C ALA A 105 -14.37 -10.08 8.10
N GLN A 106 -13.88 -10.28 6.87
CA GLN A 106 -13.44 -11.57 6.35
C GLN A 106 -12.31 -11.35 5.34
N ALA A 107 -11.39 -12.30 5.28
CA ALA A 107 -10.38 -12.42 4.25
C ALA A 107 -10.25 -13.92 3.95
N ASP A 108 -10.69 -14.35 2.78
CA ASP A 108 -10.70 -15.76 2.39
C ASP A 108 -9.29 -16.26 2.08
N GLU A 109 -9.01 -17.52 2.40
CA GLU A 109 -7.69 -18.16 2.17
C GLU A 109 -7.52 -18.72 0.74
N ASP A 110 -8.62 -18.95 0.02
CA ASP A 110 -8.59 -19.64 -1.27
C ASP A 110 -8.27 -18.71 -2.45
N ASP A 111 -8.70 -17.46 -2.39
CA ASP A 111 -8.43 -16.41 -3.37
C ASP A 111 -8.60 -15.03 -2.71
N THR A 112 -8.25 -13.93 -3.39
CA THR A 112 -8.47 -12.58 -2.88
C THR A 112 -9.98 -12.33 -2.74
N ARG A 113 -10.52 -12.47 -1.54
CA ARG A 113 -11.84 -11.96 -1.15
C ARG A 113 -11.73 -11.35 0.23
N VAL A 114 -11.60 -10.03 0.27
CA VAL A 114 -11.52 -9.27 1.51
C VAL A 114 -12.76 -8.40 1.63
N ARG A 115 -13.40 -8.45 2.79
CA ARG A 115 -14.60 -7.68 3.09
C ARG A 115 -14.49 -7.05 4.47
N LEU A 116 -14.91 -5.79 4.57
CA LEU A 116 -15.07 -5.07 5.82
C LEU A 116 -16.38 -4.25 5.77
N ARG A 117 -17.43 -4.82 6.38
CA ARG A 117 -18.82 -4.35 6.29
C ARG A 117 -19.28 -4.35 4.82
N ASP A 118 -19.59 -3.18 4.31
CA ASP A 118 -19.99 -2.86 2.94
C ASP A 118 -18.80 -2.53 2.01
N TRP A 119 -17.56 -2.57 2.50
CA TRP A 119 -16.36 -2.47 1.66
C TRP A 119 -15.87 -3.85 1.26
N SER A 120 -15.45 -4.00 0.00
CA SER A 120 -14.90 -5.27 -0.48
C SER A 120 -13.88 -5.09 -1.61
N LEU A 121 -12.95 -6.05 -1.68
CA LEU A 121 -12.06 -6.32 -2.80
C LEU A 121 -12.14 -7.81 -3.11
N GLN A 122 -12.47 -8.16 -4.35
CA GLN A 122 -12.62 -9.55 -4.78
C GLN A 122 -11.92 -9.79 -6.12
N ARG A 123 -11.09 -10.84 -6.21
CA ARG A 123 -10.58 -11.38 -7.46
C ARG A 123 -11.62 -12.32 -8.08
N ARG A 124 -11.80 -12.19 -9.40
CA ARG A 124 -12.71 -12.98 -10.22
C ARG A 124 -11.95 -14.14 -10.88
N PRO A 125 -12.66 -15.16 -11.39
CA PRO A 125 -12.02 -16.30 -12.07
C PRO A 125 -11.14 -15.92 -13.26
N ASP A 126 -11.43 -14.80 -13.94
CA ASP A 126 -10.63 -14.25 -15.04
C ASP A 126 -9.36 -13.51 -14.58
N GLY A 127 -9.15 -13.42 -13.27
CA GLY A 127 -8.01 -12.73 -12.64
C GLY A 127 -8.22 -11.23 -12.43
N SER A 128 -9.32 -10.64 -12.91
CA SER A 128 -9.66 -9.26 -12.62
C SER A 128 -10.09 -9.08 -11.16
N TYR A 129 -9.92 -7.88 -10.63
CA TYR A 129 -10.37 -7.50 -9.30
C TYR A 129 -11.57 -6.57 -9.40
N ALA A 130 -12.52 -6.71 -8.48
CA ALA A 130 -13.65 -5.82 -8.29
C ALA A 130 -13.61 -5.24 -6.89
N ALA A 131 -13.74 -3.92 -6.80
CA ALA A 131 -13.71 -3.18 -5.55
C ALA A 131 -14.99 -2.35 -5.40
N GLN A 132 -15.62 -2.43 -4.22
CA GLN A 132 -16.80 -1.64 -3.86
C GLN A 132 -16.56 -0.98 -2.51
N LEU A 133 -16.56 0.35 -2.48
CA LEU A 133 -16.26 1.15 -1.30
C LEU A 133 -17.20 2.37 -1.22
N PRO A 134 -18.45 2.20 -0.77
CA PRO A 134 -19.31 3.32 -0.42
C PRO A 134 -18.80 4.02 0.85
N ALA A 135 -18.55 5.33 0.79
CA ALA A 135 -18.10 6.15 1.91
C ALA A 135 -19.02 7.36 2.11
N GLY A 136 -18.85 8.11 3.20
CA GLY A 136 -19.71 9.25 3.53
C GLY A 136 -19.67 10.39 2.52
N GLY A 137 -18.50 10.68 1.93
CA GLY A 137 -18.30 11.79 0.98
C GLY A 137 -17.99 11.37 -0.47
N PHE A 138 -17.74 10.08 -0.69
CA PHE A 138 -17.42 9.53 -2.01
C PHE A 138 -17.83 8.06 -2.10
N SER A 139 -17.81 7.49 -3.30
CA SER A 139 -17.94 6.05 -3.49
C SER A 139 -17.02 5.59 -4.61
N LEU A 140 -16.41 4.42 -4.45
CA LEU A 140 -15.64 3.76 -5.51
C LEU A 140 -16.30 2.44 -5.88
N GLN A 141 -16.55 2.26 -7.18
CA GLN A 141 -16.92 0.99 -7.79
C GLN A 141 -15.97 0.76 -8.96
N LEU A 142 -14.86 0.06 -8.70
CA LEU A 142 -13.75 -0.06 -9.64
C LEU A 142 -13.48 -1.52 -10.00
N GLU A 143 -13.03 -1.71 -11.24
CA GLU A 143 -12.52 -2.98 -11.75
C GLU A 143 -11.08 -2.81 -12.19
N PHE A 144 -10.24 -3.81 -11.88
CA PHE A 144 -8.83 -3.83 -12.20
C PHE A 144 -8.48 -5.09 -12.98
N ALA A 145 -8.14 -4.96 -14.25
CA ALA A 145 -7.77 -6.10 -15.10
C ALA A 145 -6.24 -6.21 -15.24
N PRO A 146 -5.62 -7.37 -14.90
CA PRO A 146 -4.21 -7.61 -15.15
C PRO A 146 -3.86 -7.46 -16.62
N THR A 147 -2.77 -6.74 -16.90
CA THR A 147 -2.24 -6.57 -18.26
C THR A 147 -0.87 -7.23 -18.43
N GLN A 148 -0.28 -7.70 -17.33
CA GLN A 148 1.06 -8.27 -17.25
C GLN A 148 1.11 -9.36 -16.17
N PRO A 149 2.12 -10.25 -16.21
CA PRO A 149 2.38 -11.19 -15.12
C PRO A 149 2.66 -10.49 -13.79
N LEU A 150 2.43 -11.23 -12.70
CA LEU A 150 2.83 -10.85 -11.34
C LEU A 150 4.31 -10.41 -11.31
N LEU A 151 4.61 -9.41 -10.50
CA LEU A 151 5.96 -9.00 -10.17
C LEU A 151 6.28 -9.54 -8.78
N LEU A 152 7.09 -10.59 -8.70
CA LEU A 152 7.56 -11.11 -7.42
C LEU A 152 8.65 -10.18 -6.86
N GLN A 153 8.43 -9.63 -5.68
CA GLN A 153 9.38 -8.70 -5.05
C GLN A 153 10.53 -9.45 -4.40
N GLY A 154 11.69 -8.82 -4.31
CA GLY A 154 12.89 -9.41 -3.70
C GLY A 154 13.31 -10.71 -4.37
N ARG A 155 13.73 -11.69 -3.57
CA ARG A 155 14.17 -12.99 -4.09
C ARG A 155 12.98 -13.92 -4.24
N ALA A 156 12.39 -13.95 -5.44
CA ALA A 156 11.26 -14.83 -5.79
C ALA A 156 10.07 -14.69 -4.82
N GLY A 157 9.76 -13.47 -4.41
CA GLY A 157 8.66 -13.15 -3.50
C GLY A 157 9.09 -12.98 -2.05
N LEU A 158 10.31 -13.39 -1.66
CA LEU A 158 10.85 -13.08 -0.33
C LEU A 158 11.57 -11.73 -0.36
N SER A 159 10.91 -10.70 0.17
CA SER A 159 11.41 -9.33 0.19
C SER A 159 11.94 -8.96 1.58
N ARG A 160 13.22 -8.57 1.66
CA ARG A 160 13.82 -8.10 2.91
C ARG A 160 13.54 -6.62 3.13
N LYS A 161 13.26 -6.28 4.38
CA LYS A 161 12.97 -4.92 4.85
C LYS A 161 13.77 -4.55 6.09
N GLY A 162 14.89 -5.21 6.36
CA GLY A 162 15.75 -4.90 7.49
C GLY A 162 17.00 -5.77 7.54
N PRO A 163 17.99 -5.36 8.36
CA PRO A 163 19.28 -6.05 8.48
C PRO A 163 19.19 -7.47 9.05
N ASP A 164 18.15 -7.78 9.84
CA ASP A 164 17.92 -9.15 10.32
C ASP A 164 17.11 -9.98 9.32
N GLU A 165 17.37 -11.29 9.24
CA GLU A 165 16.65 -12.18 8.32
C GLU A 165 15.15 -12.32 8.61
N LYS A 166 14.74 -12.11 9.87
CA LYS A 166 13.33 -12.07 10.30
C LYS A 166 12.56 -10.84 9.79
N GLN A 167 13.27 -9.79 9.38
CA GLN A 167 12.68 -8.58 8.80
C GLN A 167 12.49 -8.77 7.31
N ALA A 168 11.55 -9.65 6.98
CA ALA A 168 11.18 -9.98 5.63
C ALA A 168 9.69 -10.19 5.52
N SER A 169 9.20 -10.09 4.30
CA SER A 169 7.83 -10.36 3.91
C SER A 169 7.81 -11.29 2.72
N TYR A 170 6.73 -12.05 2.58
CA TYR A 170 6.35 -12.53 1.27
C TYR A 170 5.56 -11.42 0.58
N TYR A 171 5.92 -11.13 -0.67
CA TYR A 171 5.47 -9.92 -1.34
C TYR A 171 5.48 -10.10 -2.86
N TYR A 172 4.34 -9.81 -3.48
CA TYR A 172 4.24 -9.61 -4.92
C TYR A 172 3.40 -8.37 -5.24
N SER A 173 3.57 -7.88 -6.46
CA SER A 173 2.81 -6.78 -7.01
C SER A 173 2.12 -7.17 -8.31
N GLN A 174 1.05 -6.47 -8.66
CA GLN A 174 0.46 -6.43 -10.00
C GLN A 174 0.49 -5.00 -10.51
N PRO A 175 1.55 -4.63 -11.26
CA PRO A 175 1.63 -3.33 -11.89
C PRO A 175 0.73 -3.29 -13.13
N GLN A 176 0.55 -2.08 -13.67
CA GLN A 176 -0.09 -1.80 -14.96
C GLN A 176 -1.52 -2.35 -15.06
N LEU A 177 -2.22 -2.55 -13.94
CA LEU A 177 -3.62 -2.95 -13.93
C LEU A 177 -4.44 -1.93 -14.70
N ALA A 178 -5.23 -2.38 -15.68
CA ALA A 178 -6.19 -1.50 -16.35
C ALA A 178 -7.35 -1.24 -15.39
N ALA A 179 -7.53 0.02 -14.99
CA ALA A 179 -8.55 0.45 -14.04
C ALA A 179 -9.73 1.08 -14.79
N ARG A 180 -10.96 0.66 -14.46
CA ARG A 180 -12.19 1.29 -14.95
C ARG A 180 -13.27 1.26 -13.89
N GLY A 181 -14.28 2.12 -13.99
CA GLY A 181 -15.45 2.04 -13.12
C GLY A 181 -16.06 3.39 -12.84
N ARG A 182 -16.62 3.55 -11.65
CA ARG A 182 -17.35 4.75 -11.25
C ARG A 182 -16.82 5.33 -9.95
N LEU A 183 -16.78 6.66 -9.90
CA LEU A 183 -16.52 7.47 -8.72
C LEU A 183 -17.76 8.33 -8.45
N GLY A 184 -18.40 8.12 -7.31
CA GLY A 184 -19.36 9.08 -6.77
C GLY A 184 -18.64 10.11 -5.90
N LEU A 185 -18.96 11.39 -6.07
CA LEU A 185 -18.57 12.45 -5.15
C LEU A 185 -19.82 13.15 -4.64
N GLN A 186 -19.89 13.40 -3.33
CA GLN A 186 -21.03 14.08 -2.71
C GLN A 186 -21.37 15.41 -3.40
N ASP A 187 -20.35 16.15 -3.83
CA ASP A 187 -20.48 17.47 -4.47
C ASP A 187 -20.33 17.42 -6.01
N GLY A 188 -20.20 16.23 -6.62
CA GLY A 188 -19.75 16.09 -8.01
C GLY A 188 -20.51 15.08 -8.86
N GLY A 189 -21.51 14.40 -8.31
CA GLY A 189 -22.25 13.35 -9.00
C GLY A 189 -21.41 12.08 -9.21
N GLU A 190 -21.88 11.22 -10.12
CA GLU A 190 -21.17 10.00 -10.50
C GLU A 190 -20.37 10.23 -11.80
N LEU A 191 -19.11 9.82 -11.79
CA LEU A 191 -18.18 9.96 -12.90
C LEU A 191 -17.68 8.58 -13.32
N GLU A 192 -17.74 8.28 -14.61
CA GLU A 192 -17.01 7.14 -15.15
C GLU A 192 -15.52 7.44 -15.22
N LEU A 193 -14.72 6.47 -14.82
CA LEU A 193 -13.27 6.56 -14.70
C LEU A 193 -12.61 5.50 -15.56
N ALA A 194 -11.49 5.87 -16.19
CA ALA A 194 -10.57 4.94 -16.83
C ALA A 194 -9.12 5.36 -16.54
N GLY A 195 -8.23 4.39 -16.31
CA GLY A 195 -6.82 4.66 -16.01
C GLY A 195 -6.01 3.42 -15.70
N ARG A 196 -5.01 3.57 -14.83
CA ARG A 196 -4.10 2.49 -14.43
C ARG A 196 -3.96 2.41 -12.92
N ALA A 197 -3.81 1.19 -12.43
CA ALA A 197 -3.60 0.88 -11.03
C ALA A 197 -2.39 -0.03 -10.82
N TRP A 198 -2.06 -0.21 -9.55
CA TRP A 198 -1.03 -1.06 -9.01
C TRP A 198 -1.62 -1.77 -7.80
N LEU A 199 -1.44 -3.07 -7.66
CA LEU A 199 -1.77 -3.82 -6.45
C LEU A 199 -0.48 -4.31 -5.80
N ASP A 200 -0.38 -4.15 -4.50
CA ASP A 200 0.55 -4.86 -3.63
C ASP A 200 -0.19 -5.84 -2.72
N HIS A 201 0.39 -7.03 -2.58
CA HIS A 201 -0.04 -8.03 -1.62
C HIS A 201 1.17 -8.51 -0.81
N GLU A 202 1.20 -8.17 0.48
CA GLU A 202 2.34 -8.41 1.37
C GLU A 202 1.88 -9.04 2.69
N TRP A 203 2.57 -10.10 3.16
CA TRP A 203 2.35 -10.69 4.49
C TRP A 203 3.66 -11.00 5.22
N SER A 204 3.69 -10.76 6.53
CA SER A 204 4.91 -10.87 7.35
C SER A 204 4.65 -11.18 8.82
N GLN A 205 5.70 -11.58 9.54
CA GLN A 205 5.67 -11.76 11.00
C GLN A 205 6.17 -10.51 11.75
N GLU A 206 7.05 -9.72 11.12
CA GLU A 206 7.60 -8.49 11.67
C GLU A 206 7.31 -7.36 10.68
N LEU A 207 6.62 -6.31 11.13
CA LEU A 207 6.22 -5.23 10.24
C LEU A 207 7.40 -4.28 9.94
N LEU A 208 8.07 -3.79 10.98
CA LEU A 208 9.14 -2.80 10.90
C LEU A 208 10.26 -3.11 11.89
N HIS A 209 11.48 -2.70 11.52
CA HIS A 209 12.63 -2.71 12.43
C HIS A 209 12.34 -1.82 13.67
N PRO A 210 12.78 -2.20 14.89
CA PRO A 210 12.58 -1.41 16.11
C PRO A 210 13.25 -0.03 16.16
N GLU A 211 14.10 0.30 15.20
CA GLU A 211 14.67 1.65 15.03
C GLU A 211 13.93 2.49 13.98
N ALA A 212 13.02 1.88 13.21
CA ALA A 212 12.28 2.60 12.19
C ALA A 212 11.22 3.52 12.85
N ALA A 213 11.21 4.77 12.41
CA ALA A 213 10.17 5.75 12.67
C ALA A 213 8.97 5.58 11.71
N GLY A 214 9.24 5.17 10.47
CA GLY A 214 8.26 4.94 9.40
C GLY A 214 8.98 4.59 8.09
N TRP A 215 8.27 4.68 6.96
CA TRP A 215 8.82 4.41 5.63
C TRP A 215 8.48 5.50 4.62
N ASP A 216 9.25 5.54 3.53
CA ASP A 216 8.81 6.08 2.25
C ASP A 216 8.74 4.93 1.24
N TRP A 217 7.69 4.90 0.43
CA TRP A 217 7.51 3.90 -0.62
C TRP A 217 6.99 4.57 -1.89
N ILE A 218 7.43 4.09 -3.05
CA ILE A 218 6.85 4.42 -4.34
C ILE A 218 6.54 3.16 -5.13
N GLY A 219 5.41 3.18 -5.83
CA GLY A 219 5.04 2.22 -6.87
C GLY A 219 4.57 2.98 -8.10
N MET A 220 5.29 2.81 -9.21
CA MET A 220 5.16 3.65 -10.40
C MET A 220 4.90 2.78 -11.63
N ASN A 221 3.78 3.05 -12.30
CA ASN A 221 3.51 2.54 -13.63
C ASN A 221 4.21 3.44 -14.65
N LEU A 222 5.17 2.88 -15.38
CA LEU A 222 5.89 3.62 -16.42
C LEU A 222 5.09 3.70 -17.71
N GLU A 223 5.29 4.78 -18.46
CA GLU A 223 4.53 5.06 -19.69
C GLU A 223 4.84 4.03 -20.80
N ASP A 224 6.06 3.47 -20.82
CA ASP A 224 6.51 2.42 -21.73
C ASP A 224 5.99 1.01 -21.37
N GLY A 225 5.25 0.88 -20.27
CA GLY A 225 4.76 -0.39 -19.75
C GLY A 225 5.66 -1.04 -18.70
N GLY A 226 6.79 -0.43 -18.34
CA GLY A 226 7.63 -0.88 -17.24
C GLY A 226 7.01 -0.63 -15.86
N ALA A 227 7.66 -1.12 -14.82
CA ALA A 227 7.23 -0.98 -13.43
C ALA A 227 8.43 -0.66 -12.53
N LEU A 228 8.28 0.31 -11.63
CA LEU A 228 9.30 0.68 -10.64
C LEU A 228 8.68 0.70 -9.24
N THR A 229 9.29 -0.04 -8.33
CA THR A 229 9.06 0.09 -6.89
C THR A 229 10.35 0.53 -6.23
N ALA A 230 10.29 1.46 -5.28
CA ALA A 230 11.43 1.80 -4.43
C ALA A 230 10.94 2.19 -3.04
N PHE A 231 11.71 1.84 -2.01
CA PHE A 231 11.33 2.16 -0.64
C PHE A 231 12.54 2.37 0.24
N ARG A 232 12.31 3.00 1.40
CA ARG A 232 13.20 2.95 2.54
C ARG A 232 12.45 2.90 3.86
N LEU A 233 13.03 2.19 4.82
CA LEU A 233 12.68 2.32 6.24
C LEU A 233 13.60 3.35 6.88
N ARG A 234 13.03 4.32 7.58
CA ARG A 234 13.77 5.47 8.09
C ARG A 234 13.90 5.47 9.60
N ARG A 235 15.08 5.80 10.12
CA ARG A 235 15.29 6.17 11.52
C ARG A 235 14.71 7.56 11.83
N PRO A 236 14.53 7.93 13.11
CA PRO A 236 14.11 9.28 13.50
C PRO A 236 15.02 10.39 12.98
N ASP A 237 16.31 10.12 12.78
CA ASP A 237 17.31 11.09 12.29
C ASP A 237 17.27 11.33 10.76
N GLY A 238 16.43 10.59 10.03
CA GLY A 238 16.34 10.69 8.57
C GLY A 238 17.11 9.63 7.79
N THR A 239 18.03 8.91 8.42
CA THR A 239 18.85 7.88 7.78
C THR A 239 18.05 6.61 7.49
N ALA A 240 18.45 5.85 6.47
CA ALA A 240 17.81 4.59 6.14
C ALA A 240 18.30 3.47 7.09
N VAL A 241 17.37 2.76 7.72
CA VAL A 241 17.64 1.44 8.33
C VAL A 241 17.84 0.40 7.23
N TRP A 242 17.02 0.52 6.19
CA TRP A 242 17.00 -0.38 5.04
C TRP A 242 16.41 0.37 3.85
N ASP A 243 16.83 0.00 2.66
CA ASP A 243 16.31 0.48 1.39
C ASP A 243 16.24 -0.68 0.39
N GLY A 244 15.44 -0.50 -0.64
CA GLY A 244 15.27 -1.50 -1.68
C GLY A 244 14.31 -1.05 -2.76
N GLY A 245 13.82 -2.02 -3.51
CA GLY A 245 12.94 -1.79 -4.64
C GLY A 245 13.13 -2.83 -5.73
N SER A 246 12.47 -2.62 -6.84
CA SER A 246 12.61 -3.42 -8.04
C SER A 246 12.26 -2.62 -9.29
N PHE A 247 12.80 -3.05 -10.42
CA PHE A 247 12.48 -2.49 -11.72
C PHE A 247 12.21 -3.62 -12.71
N ARG A 248 11.13 -3.48 -13.49
CA ARG A 248 10.84 -4.36 -14.61
C ARG A 248 10.71 -3.52 -15.87
N ALA A 249 11.69 -3.62 -16.77
CA ALA A 249 11.58 -3.05 -18.09
C ALA A 249 10.52 -3.79 -18.94
N PRO A 250 9.96 -3.16 -19.98
CA PRO A 250 8.99 -3.80 -20.86
C PRO A 250 9.50 -5.12 -21.44
N GLY A 251 8.75 -6.20 -21.25
CA GLY A 251 9.09 -7.53 -21.77
C GLY A 251 10.34 -8.18 -21.17
N ARG A 252 10.83 -7.70 -20.02
CA ARG A 252 11.97 -8.25 -19.29
C ARG A 252 11.54 -8.85 -17.95
N GLU A 253 12.41 -9.69 -17.40
CA GLU A 253 12.32 -10.15 -16.02
C GLU A 253 12.57 -8.98 -15.05
N PRO A 254 11.97 -8.99 -13.85
CA PRO A 254 12.20 -7.96 -12.85
C PRO A 254 13.58 -8.10 -12.21
N GLU A 255 14.21 -6.96 -11.93
CA GLU A 255 15.47 -6.84 -11.21
C GLU A 255 15.21 -6.22 -9.83
N SER A 256 15.63 -6.90 -8.77
CA SER A 256 15.54 -6.37 -7.41
C SER A 256 16.78 -5.55 -7.05
N PHE A 257 16.55 -4.44 -6.35
CA PHE A 257 17.62 -3.58 -5.85
C PHE A 257 18.18 -4.14 -4.54
N ARG A 258 19.50 -4.05 -4.38
CA ARG A 258 20.19 -4.40 -3.13
C ARG A 258 20.14 -3.22 -2.16
N PRO A 259 20.26 -3.47 -0.85
CA PRO A 259 20.40 -2.40 0.14
C PRO A 259 21.59 -1.50 -0.21
N GLY A 260 21.42 -0.19 -0.02
CA GLY A 260 22.37 0.86 -0.38
C GLY A 260 22.32 1.27 -1.84
N GLN A 261 21.43 0.69 -2.67
CA GLN A 261 21.28 1.09 -4.07
C GLN A 261 20.10 2.05 -4.31
N THR A 262 19.25 2.26 -3.31
CA THR A 262 18.12 3.18 -3.38
C THR A 262 18.32 4.35 -2.43
N GLU A 263 18.32 5.58 -2.96
CA GLU A 263 18.48 6.80 -2.17
C GLU A 263 17.30 7.76 -2.39
N PHE A 264 16.73 8.27 -1.30
CA PHE A 264 15.66 9.29 -1.31
C PHE A 264 16.17 10.61 -0.71
N LEU A 265 16.28 11.64 -1.55
CA LEU A 265 16.73 12.99 -1.17
C LEU A 265 15.57 13.97 -1.27
N ALA A 266 15.14 14.52 -0.13
CA ALA A 266 14.03 15.49 -0.10
C ALA A 266 14.42 16.78 -0.83
N ARG A 267 13.53 17.27 -1.71
CA ARG A 267 13.73 18.51 -2.48
C ARG A 267 12.79 19.62 -2.03
N ARG A 268 11.49 19.32 -1.95
CA ARG A 268 10.44 20.26 -1.52
C ARG A 268 9.59 19.61 -0.45
N ARG A 269 9.25 20.39 0.58
CA ARG A 269 8.40 19.93 1.68
C ARG A 269 7.12 20.75 1.76
N TRP A 270 6.07 20.09 2.21
CA TRP A 270 4.79 20.67 2.59
C TRP A 270 4.52 20.34 4.05
N THR A 271 4.02 21.30 4.82
CA THR A 271 3.66 21.09 6.22
C THR A 271 2.16 20.99 6.33
N SER A 272 1.67 19.89 6.92
CA SER A 272 0.25 19.69 7.14
C SER A 272 -0.28 20.71 8.15
N PRO A 273 -1.34 21.46 7.82
CA PRO A 273 -2.05 22.27 8.81
C PRO A 273 -2.86 21.42 9.79
N LEU A 274 -3.14 20.15 9.47
CA LEU A 274 -3.94 19.25 10.31
C LEU A 274 -3.08 18.59 11.40
N SER A 275 -1.94 18.02 11.02
CA SER A 275 -1.09 17.25 11.94
C SER A 275 0.17 18.01 12.40
N GLY A 276 0.53 19.09 11.72
CA GLY A 276 1.82 19.78 11.91
C GLY A 276 3.02 19.05 11.30
N ALA A 277 2.82 17.86 10.70
CA ALA A 277 3.90 17.08 10.12
C ALA A 277 4.42 17.72 8.83
N SER A 278 5.74 17.68 8.64
CA SER A 278 6.38 18.15 7.41
C SER A 278 6.66 16.97 6.50
N TYR A 279 6.00 16.91 5.34
CA TYR A 279 6.16 15.86 4.34
C TYR A 279 6.99 16.35 3.15
N PRO A 280 8.04 15.63 2.74
CA PRO A 280 8.68 15.84 1.45
C PRO A 280 7.76 15.37 0.32
N VAL A 281 7.14 16.33 -0.35
CA VAL A 281 6.21 16.11 -1.48
C VAL A 281 6.93 16.15 -2.84
N GLU A 282 8.23 16.37 -2.82
CA GLU A 282 9.11 16.21 -3.97
C GLU A 282 10.44 15.59 -3.55
N TRP A 283 10.85 14.55 -4.27
CA TRP A 283 12.04 13.76 -4.01
C TRP A 283 12.91 13.65 -5.25
N ALA A 284 14.23 13.71 -5.07
CA ALA A 284 15.15 13.05 -5.98
C ALA A 284 15.37 11.62 -5.48
N VAL A 285 15.06 10.64 -6.34
CA VAL A 285 15.21 9.22 -6.04
C VAL A 285 16.27 8.65 -6.97
N ARG A 286 17.34 8.08 -6.41
CA ARG A 286 18.36 7.34 -7.18
C ARG A 286 18.14 5.86 -7.02
N THR A 287 18.16 5.13 -8.13
CA THR A 287 18.01 3.67 -8.17
C THR A 287 18.94 3.09 -9.24
N PRO A 288 19.15 1.76 -9.28
CA PRO A 288 19.82 1.10 -10.40
C PRO A 288 19.16 1.34 -11.76
N ALA A 289 17.85 1.60 -11.82
CA ALA A 289 17.14 1.90 -13.06
C ALA A 289 17.38 3.33 -13.57
N GLY A 290 17.88 4.22 -12.71
CA GLY A 290 18.20 5.60 -13.04
C GLY A 290 17.86 6.60 -11.93
N PRO A 291 18.28 7.86 -12.10
CA PRO A 291 17.82 8.97 -11.29
C PRO A 291 16.43 9.43 -11.75
N TYR A 292 15.54 9.67 -10.78
CA TYR A 292 14.20 10.17 -11.02
C TYR A 292 13.84 11.30 -10.08
N THR A 293 12.89 12.12 -10.47
CA THR A 293 12.17 13.01 -9.56
C THR A 293 10.77 12.44 -9.32
N VAL A 294 10.41 12.23 -8.06
CA VAL A 294 9.03 11.90 -7.66
C VAL A 294 8.38 13.19 -7.15
N ARG A 295 7.32 13.63 -7.82
CA ARG A 295 6.63 14.89 -7.50
C ARG A 295 5.14 14.65 -7.27
N ALA A 296 4.67 15.01 -6.08
CA ALA A 296 3.25 14.97 -5.76
C ALA A 296 2.44 15.84 -6.74
N VAL A 297 1.31 15.31 -7.22
CA VAL A 297 0.42 16.04 -8.14
C VAL A 297 -0.29 17.19 -7.41
N ILE A 298 -0.64 16.99 -6.14
CA ILE A 298 -1.03 18.04 -5.20
C ILE A 298 -0.35 17.80 -3.85
N ASP A 299 -0.16 18.86 -3.07
CA ASP A 299 0.59 18.78 -1.80
C ASP A 299 -0.19 18.08 -0.68
N ASN A 300 -1.46 18.45 -0.48
CA ASN A 300 -2.28 17.90 0.59
C ASN A 300 -2.92 16.58 0.16
N GLN A 301 -2.22 15.48 0.44
CA GLN A 301 -2.70 14.11 0.31
C GLN A 301 -2.46 13.35 1.65
N GLU A 302 -2.52 14.08 2.77
CA GLU A 302 -2.45 13.49 4.10
C GLU A 302 -3.79 12.86 4.49
N LEU A 303 -3.72 11.64 4.97
CA LEU A 303 -4.83 10.82 5.44
C LEU A 303 -4.69 10.61 6.94
N ASP A 304 -5.65 11.11 7.72
CA ASP A 304 -5.76 10.83 9.15
C ASP A 304 -6.45 9.47 9.38
N SER A 305 -5.66 8.43 9.64
CA SER A 305 -6.14 7.07 9.94
C SER A 305 -6.11 6.74 11.44
N ARG A 306 -6.10 7.73 12.33
CA ARG A 306 -5.97 7.48 13.79
C ARG A 306 -7.13 6.68 14.38
N ALA A 307 -8.32 6.76 13.80
CA ALA A 307 -9.50 6.03 14.27
C ALA A 307 -9.51 4.54 13.85
N SER A 308 -8.64 4.14 12.92
CA SER A 308 -8.52 2.76 12.45
C SER A 308 -7.14 2.18 12.79
N THR A 309 -6.10 2.58 12.08
CA THR A 309 -4.74 2.05 12.25
C THR A 309 -3.88 2.86 13.22
N GLY A 310 -4.42 3.94 13.79
CA GLY A 310 -3.72 4.73 14.81
C GLY A 310 -2.61 5.64 14.28
N ALA A 311 -2.60 5.98 12.98
CA ALA A 311 -1.52 6.74 12.37
C ALA A 311 -1.99 7.74 11.30
N PHE A 312 -1.15 8.73 11.01
CA PHE A 312 -1.26 9.55 9.81
C PHE A 312 -0.42 8.93 8.70
N TYR A 313 -0.97 8.90 7.50
CA TYR A 313 -0.28 8.54 6.27
C TYR A 313 -0.29 9.75 5.35
N TRP A 314 0.70 9.87 4.48
CA TRP A 314 0.58 10.68 3.28
C TRP A 314 0.55 9.73 2.11
N GLU A 315 -0.55 9.74 1.36
CA GLU A 315 -0.96 8.70 0.41
C GLU A 315 -1.29 9.35 -0.92
N GLY A 316 -0.25 9.69 -1.68
CA GLY A 316 -0.40 10.68 -2.72
C GLY A 316 -0.01 10.26 -4.13
N LEU A 317 -0.95 10.52 -5.04
CA LEU A 317 -0.72 10.48 -6.47
C LEU A 317 0.48 11.38 -6.83
N SER A 318 1.45 10.79 -7.52
CA SER A 318 2.72 11.41 -7.84
C SER A 318 3.16 11.09 -9.28
N ASP A 319 3.80 12.07 -9.91
CA ASP A 319 4.48 11.91 -11.18
C ASP A 319 5.92 11.43 -10.96
N LEU A 320 6.38 10.54 -11.83
CA LEU A 320 7.78 10.15 -11.95
C LEU A 320 8.37 10.84 -13.18
N LEU A 321 9.42 11.64 -12.97
CA LEU A 321 10.08 12.42 -14.00
C LEU A 321 11.52 11.92 -14.20
N ASP A 322 11.99 11.94 -15.44
CA ASP A 322 13.39 11.67 -15.78
C ASP A 322 14.30 12.88 -15.49
N GLY A 323 15.58 12.77 -15.86
CA GLY A 323 16.58 13.82 -15.67
C GLY A 323 16.32 15.11 -16.45
N ASP A 324 15.53 15.04 -17.52
CA ASP A 324 15.13 16.20 -18.34
C ASP A 324 13.80 16.81 -17.86
N GLY A 325 13.21 16.24 -16.80
CA GLY A 325 11.94 16.68 -16.23
C GLY A 325 10.71 16.21 -17.02
N ARG A 326 10.86 15.28 -17.97
CA ARG A 326 9.73 14.68 -18.70
C ARG A 326 9.09 13.63 -17.81
N ARG A 327 7.76 13.58 -17.80
CA ARG A 327 7.05 12.51 -17.10
C ARG A 327 7.27 11.19 -17.83
N VAL A 328 7.76 10.20 -17.11
CA VAL A 328 8.02 8.83 -17.60
C VAL A 328 7.17 7.78 -16.89
N GLY A 329 6.46 8.19 -15.84
CA GLY A 329 5.53 7.33 -15.14
C GLY A 329 4.63 8.10 -14.19
N ARG A 330 3.62 7.42 -13.66
CA ARG A 330 2.71 7.94 -12.65
C ARG A 330 2.30 6.81 -11.71
N GLY A 331 2.16 7.13 -10.44
CA GLY A 331 1.90 6.16 -9.40
C GLY A 331 1.71 6.83 -8.06
N TYR A 332 2.05 6.12 -6.99
CA TYR A 332 1.84 6.61 -5.64
C TYR A 332 3.15 6.73 -4.88
N LEU A 333 3.19 7.75 -4.02
CA LEU A 333 4.16 7.92 -2.95
C LEU A 333 3.39 7.74 -1.64
N GLU A 334 3.82 6.78 -0.84
CA GLU A 334 3.32 6.57 0.51
C GLU A 334 4.41 6.98 1.51
N MET A 335 4.02 7.72 2.55
CA MET A 335 4.92 8.14 3.62
C MET A 335 4.27 7.96 4.98
N THR A 336 4.99 7.31 5.90
CA THR A 336 4.56 7.09 7.28
C THR A 336 5.61 7.60 8.27
N GLY A 337 5.21 7.80 9.53
CA GLY A 337 6.15 8.14 10.59
C GLY A 337 6.53 9.62 10.71
N TYR A 338 5.96 10.51 9.88
CA TYR A 338 6.31 11.94 9.88
C TYR A 338 5.58 12.77 10.94
N ALA A 339 4.30 12.48 11.20
CA ALA A 339 3.56 13.13 12.28
C ALA A 339 3.88 12.53 13.65
N GLN A 340 3.96 11.21 13.68
CA GLN A 340 4.31 10.42 14.86
C GLN A 340 4.92 9.12 14.40
N ARG A 341 5.80 8.56 15.23
CA ARG A 341 6.38 7.25 14.98
C ARG A 341 5.28 6.20 14.79
N LEU A 342 5.38 5.41 13.72
CA LEU A 342 4.39 4.38 13.41
C LEU A 342 4.39 3.27 14.47
N ARG A 343 3.20 2.93 14.95
CA ARG A 343 2.93 1.81 15.86
C ARG A 343 1.65 1.13 15.35
N LEU A 344 1.73 -0.16 15.03
CA LEU A 344 0.61 -0.97 14.51
C LEU A 344 0.38 -2.20 15.38
#